data_AF-A0A0E3GR74-F1
#
_entry.id   AF-A0A0E3GR74-F1
#
_cell.length_a   1.000
_cell.length_b   1.000
_cell.length_c   1.000
_cell.angle_alpha   90.00
_cell.angle_beta   90.00
_cell.angle_gamma   90.00
#
_symmetry.space_group_name_H-M   'P 1'
#
loop_
_entity.id
_entity.type
_entity.pdbx_description
1 polymer ?
#
loop_
_entity_poly.entity_id
_entity_poly.type
_entity_poly.pdbx_seq_one_letter_code
_entity_poly.pdbx_strand_id
1 'polypeptide(L)'
;MIFLGNLTKISDTKYSVGYTHYKPLDEINGLKKSKEQLEQEGILVDSILEPQQIEGKQAVMYWNPVDKVIFYEYEDIQKSKEVTEKETFTQTLAQLAIENKKKDTMIKQLVQTVNDLTIKVNKLGGTV
;
A
#
# COMPACT_ATOMS: atom_id res chain seq x y z
N MET A 1 9.99 -30.73 -3.00
CA MET A 1 10.87 -30.33 -1.90
C MET A 1 11.05 -28.82 -1.94
N ILE A 2 10.79 -28.17 -0.82
CA ILE A 2 10.74 -26.73 -0.63
C ILE A 2 11.57 -26.41 0.60
N PHE A 3 12.37 -25.36 0.54
CA PHE A 3 13.20 -24.91 1.65
C PHE A 3 12.57 -23.71 2.35
N LEU A 4 12.48 -23.78 3.68
CA LEU A 4 12.05 -22.70 4.56
C LEU A 4 13.28 -22.19 5.32
N GLY A 5 13.61 -20.93 5.11
CA GLY A 5 14.76 -20.25 5.72
C GLY A 5 14.35 -19.00 6.52
N ASN A 6 15.35 -18.34 7.10
CA ASN A 6 15.17 -17.16 7.96
C ASN A 6 14.13 -17.39 9.06
N LEU A 7 14.24 -18.55 9.73
CA LEU A 7 13.33 -18.95 10.79
C LEU A 7 13.59 -18.13 12.06
N THR A 8 12.58 -17.39 12.50
CA THR A 8 12.64 -16.67 13.78
C THR A 8 11.71 -17.33 14.78
N LYS A 9 12.25 -17.73 15.93
CA LYS A 9 11.46 -18.35 17.00
C LYS A 9 10.53 -17.32 17.61
N ILE A 10 9.23 -17.61 17.62
CA ILE A 10 8.21 -16.83 18.33
C ILE A 10 7.84 -17.53 19.64
N SER A 11 7.63 -18.85 19.58
CA SER A 11 7.39 -19.71 20.73
C SER A 11 7.97 -21.11 20.48
N ASP A 12 7.82 -22.03 21.43
CA ASP A 12 8.25 -23.43 21.25
C ASP A 12 7.48 -24.17 20.15
N THR A 13 6.29 -23.68 19.79
CA THR A 13 5.41 -24.27 18.77
C THR A 13 5.26 -23.41 17.52
N LYS A 14 5.96 -22.27 17.44
CA LYS A 14 5.77 -21.30 16.37
C LYS A 14 7.07 -20.60 15.97
N TYR A 15 7.43 -20.76 14.70
CA TYR A 15 8.51 -20.05 14.03
C TYR A 15 7.95 -19.28 12.84
N SER A 16 8.31 -18.00 12.70
CA SER A 16 8.00 -17.25 11.47
C SER A 16 8.94 -17.66 10.36
N VAL A 17 8.39 -17.84 9.16
CA VAL A 17 9.14 -18.17 7.95
C VAL A 17 9.44 -16.87 7.18
N GLY A 18 10.71 -16.47 7.13
CA GLY A 18 11.15 -15.27 6.41
C GLY A 18 11.59 -15.51 4.97
N TYR A 19 11.81 -16.77 4.58
CA TYR A 19 12.29 -17.13 3.25
C TYR A 19 11.73 -18.48 2.80
N THR A 20 11.31 -18.58 1.55
CA THR A 20 10.80 -19.81 0.96
C THR A 20 11.39 -20.00 -0.44
N HIS A 21 12.00 -21.15 -0.69
CA HIS A 21 12.56 -21.52 -1.99
C HIS A 21 11.97 -22.84 -2.48
N TYR A 22 11.19 -22.79 -3.57
CA TYR A 22 10.40 -23.94 -4.05
C TYR A 22 11.20 -25.01 -4.79
N LYS A 23 12.43 -24.70 -5.20
CA LYS A 23 13.30 -25.63 -5.94
C LYS A 23 14.75 -25.60 -5.44
N PRO A 24 14.99 -25.88 -4.15
CA PRO A 24 16.27 -25.57 -3.51
C PRO A 24 17.45 -26.40 -4.04
N LEU A 25 17.19 -27.59 -4.60
CA LEU A 25 18.20 -28.51 -5.16
C LEU A 25 18.22 -28.52 -6.70
N ASP A 26 17.53 -27.60 -7.37
CA ASP A 26 17.52 -27.51 -8.83
C ASP A 26 18.89 -27.09 -9.37
N GLU A 27 19.33 -27.68 -10.47
CA GLU A 27 20.68 -27.45 -11.03
C GLU A 27 20.87 -26.01 -11.52
N ILE A 28 19.80 -25.39 -12.03
CA ILE A 28 19.84 -24.06 -12.65
C ILE A 28 19.39 -22.98 -11.65
N ASN A 29 18.25 -23.21 -10.99
CA ASN A 29 17.57 -22.23 -10.14
C ASN A 29 17.70 -22.53 -8.64
N GLY A 30 18.45 -23.57 -8.26
CA GLY A 30 18.63 -23.96 -6.87
C GLY A 30 19.66 -23.14 -6.12
N LEU A 31 19.84 -23.48 -4.84
CA LEU A 31 20.71 -22.76 -3.92
C LEU A 31 22.18 -23.18 -4.01
N LYS A 32 22.52 -24.10 -4.91
CA LYS A 32 23.88 -24.69 -5.06
C LYS A 32 24.45 -25.25 -3.75
N LYS A 33 23.56 -25.77 -2.89
CA LYS A 33 23.88 -26.40 -1.62
C LYS A 33 23.36 -27.84 -1.62
N SER A 34 24.03 -28.71 -0.87
CA SER A 34 23.53 -30.07 -0.65
C SER A 34 22.31 -30.06 0.26
N LYS A 35 21.57 -31.17 0.29
CA LYS A 35 20.44 -31.34 1.19
C LYS A 35 20.86 -31.15 2.66
N GLU A 36 21.98 -31.74 3.05
CA GLU A 36 22.51 -31.72 4.42
C GLU A 36 22.89 -30.29 4.85
N GLN A 37 23.45 -29.49 3.93
CA GLN A 37 23.77 -28.09 4.20
C GLN A 37 22.50 -27.26 4.42
N LEU A 38 21.46 -27.51 3.63
CA LEU A 38 20.18 -26.81 3.79
C LEU A 38 19.47 -27.22 5.08
N GLU A 39 19.54 -28.48 5.50
CA GLU A 39 18.97 -28.94 6.78
C GLU A 39 19.68 -28.34 8.01
N GLN A 40 20.92 -27.86 7.86
CA GLN A 40 21.61 -27.10 8.92
C GLN A 40 21.15 -25.64 9.01
N GLU A 41 20.65 -25.08 7.91
CA GLU A 41 20.27 -23.66 7.81
C GLU A 41 18.77 -23.42 7.95
N GLY A 42 17.94 -24.44 7.73
CA GLY A 42 16.48 -24.31 7.72
C GLY A 42 15.76 -25.65 7.65
N ILE A 43 14.51 -25.61 7.17
CA ILE A 43 13.63 -26.77 7.13
C ILE A 43 13.31 -27.12 5.69
N LEU A 44 13.43 -28.39 5.33
CA LEU A 44 13.00 -28.91 4.05
C LEU A 44 11.66 -29.64 4.21
N VAL A 45 10.69 -29.23 3.41
CA VAL A 45 9.33 -29.81 3.36
C VAL A 45 9.01 -30.30 1.96
N ASP A 46 8.10 -31.26 1.83
CA ASP A 46 7.74 -31.78 0.51
C ASP A 46 6.79 -30.85 -0.24
N SER A 47 5.82 -30.27 0.48
CA SER A 47 4.79 -29.39 -0.04
C SER A 47 4.39 -28.31 0.97
N ILE A 48 3.79 -27.24 0.47
CA ILE A 48 3.17 -26.18 1.25
C ILE A 48 1.70 -26.15 0.82
N LEU A 49 0.78 -26.15 1.79
CA LEU A 49 -0.64 -26.01 1.51
C LEU A 49 -0.95 -24.58 1.05
N GLU A 50 -1.77 -24.41 0.02
CA GLU A 50 -2.20 -23.08 -0.38
C GLU A 50 -3.07 -22.45 0.74
N PRO A 51 -2.82 -21.19 1.12
CA PRO A 51 -3.65 -20.53 2.13
C PRO A 51 -5.04 -20.21 1.56
N GLN A 52 -6.03 -20.17 2.45
CA GLN A 52 -7.37 -19.72 2.07
C GLN A 52 -7.34 -18.22 1.77
N GLN A 53 -7.98 -17.80 0.68
CA GLN A 53 -8.20 -16.38 0.45
C GLN A 53 -9.37 -15.89 1.31
N ILE A 54 -9.08 -14.99 2.23
CA ILE A 54 -10.07 -14.35 3.09
C ILE A 54 -10.05 -12.84 2.78
N GLU A 55 -11.20 -12.28 2.41
CA GLU A 55 -11.30 -10.87 2.04
C GLU A 55 -10.78 -9.96 3.17
N GLY A 56 -9.90 -9.02 2.83
CA GLY A 56 -9.32 -8.07 3.78
C GLY A 56 -8.24 -8.65 4.71
N LYS A 57 -7.87 -9.93 4.58
CA LYS A 57 -6.82 -10.57 5.38
C LYS A 57 -5.67 -11.09 4.54
N GLN A 58 -4.46 -10.99 5.09
CA GLN A 58 -3.25 -11.60 4.54
C GLN A 58 -2.91 -12.86 5.33
N ALA A 59 -2.65 -13.96 4.62
CA ALA A 59 -2.15 -15.17 5.22
C ALA A 59 -0.65 -15.04 5.52
N VAL A 60 -0.28 -15.23 6.78
CA VAL A 60 1.11 -15.23 7.26
C VAL A 60 1.51 -16.66 7.60
N MET A 61 2.57 -17.15 6.96
CA MET A 61 3.02 -18.54 7.08
C MET A 61 3.92 -18.74 8.31
N TYR A 62 3.63 -19.80 9.07
CA TYR A 62 4.41 -20.23 10.22
C TYR A 62 4.75 -21.71 10.14
N TRP A 63 5.82 -22.08 10.84
CA TRP A 63 6.26 -23.45 11.04
C TRP A 63 6.07 -23.87 12.50
N ASN A 64 5.46 -25.04 12.71
CA ASN A 64 5.39 -25.70 14.01
C ASN A 64 6.44 -26.83 14.06
N PRO A 65 7.50 -26.71 14.87
CA PRO A 65 8.56 -27.73 14.94
C PRO A 65 8.16 -29.00 15.70
N VAL A 66 7.12 -28.94 16.54
CA VAL A 66 6.62 -30.09 17.33
C VAL A 66 5.83 -31.02 16.42
N ASP A 67 4.85 -30.46 15.72
CA ASP A 67 3.97 -31.22 14.83
C ASP A 67 4.56 -31.40 13.42
N LYS A 68 5.63 -30.66 13.11
CA LYS A 68 6.29 -30.61 11.81
C LYS A 68 5.32 -30.22 10.67
N VAL A 69 4.46 -29.25 10.95
CA VAL A 69 3.47 -28.74 10.00
C VAL A 69 3.62 -27.25 9.76
N ILE A 70 3.20 -26.85 8.56
CA ILE A 70 3.03 -25.45 8.19
C ILE A 70 1.60 -25.05 8.50
N PHE A 71 1.42 -23.86 9.07
CA PHE A 71 0.10 -23.29 9.31
C PHE A 71 0.09 -21.79 8.97
N TYR A 72 -1.12 -21.24 8.84
CA TYR A 72 -1.33 -19.84 8.50
C TYR A 72 -2.12 -19.15 9.58
N GLU A 73 -1.72 -17.93 9.91
CA GLU A 73 -2.58 -16.98 10.61
C GLU A 73 -3.00 -15.88 9.66
N TYR A 74 -4.17 -15.29 9.90
CA TYR A 74 -4.78 -14.35 8.98
C TYR A 74 -4.88 -12.97 9.63
N GLU A 75 -3.95 -12.12 9.28
CA GLU A 75 -3.83 -10.76 9.78
C GLU A 75 -4.62 -9.79 8.91
N ASP A 76 -5.15 -8.73 9.50
CA ASP A 76 -5.85 -7.70 8.71
C ASP A 76 -4.85 -6.99 7.79
N ILE A 77 -5.20 -6.89 6.51
CA ILE A 77 -4.42 -6.11 5.56
C ILE A 77 -4.55 -4.64 6.00
N GLN A 78 -3.48 -4.10 6.60
CA GLN A 78 -3.38 -2.66 6.76
C GLN A 78 -3.49 -2.05 5.36
N LYS A 79 -4.57 -1.31 5.10
CA LYS A 79 -4.70 -0.55 3.86
C LYS A 79 -3.46 0.31 3.73
N SER A 80 -2.58 -0.04 2.79
CA SER A 80 -1.44 0.81 2.44
C SER A 80 -1.95 2.23 2.18
N LYS A 81 -1.24 3.22 2.72
CA LYS A 81 -1.54 4.65 2.55
C LYS A 81 -1.65 5.08 1.08
N GLU A 82 -1.19 4.26 0.13
CA GLU A 82 -1.35 4.50 -1.31
C GLU A 82 -2.80 4.66 -1.77
N VAL A 83 -3.77 4.02 -1.10
CA VAL A 83 -5.20 4.22 -1.44
C VAL A 83 -5.66 5.63 -1.01
N THR A 84 -5.07 6.19 0.04
CA THR A 84 -5.38 7.54 0.56
C THR A 84 -4.86 8.65 -0.37
N GLU A 85 -3.75 8.43 -1.08
CA GLU A 85 -3.15 9.47 -1.94
C GLU A 85 -4.02 9.78 -3.17
N LYS A 86 -4.63 8.78 -3.81
CA LYS A 86 -5.54 9.02 -4.94
C LYS A 86 -6.82 9.72 -4.52
N GLU A 87 -7.39 9.34 -3.38
CA GLU A 87 -8.60 9.97 -2.83
C GLU A 87 -8.33 11.43 -2.44
N THR A 88 -7.23 11.69 -1.73
CA THR A 88 -6.82 13.06 -1.32
C THR A 88 -6.44 13.93 -2.51
N PHE A 89 -5.79 13.37 -3.54
CA PHE A 89 -5.47 14.10 -4.78
C PHE A 89 -6.74 14.51 -5.53
N THR A 90 -7.72 13.61 -5.65
CA THR A 90 -9.00 13.89 -6.33
C THR A 90 -9.80 14.96 -5.58
N GLN A 91 -9.83 14.89 -4.24
CA GLN A 91 -10.47 15.90 -3.40
C GLN A 91 -9.78 17.27 -3.53
N THR A 92 -8.45 17.30 -3.55
CA THR A 92 -7.67 18.53 -3.70
C THR A 92 -7.93 19.19 -5.06
N LEU A 93 -7.95 18.42 -6.15
CA LEU A 93 -8.28 18.93 -7.48
C LEU A 93 -9.70 19.51 -7.56
N ALA A 94 -10.68 18.83 -6.96
CA ALA A 94 -12.06 19.32 -6.91
C ALA A 94 -12.16 20.64 -6.14
N GLN A 95 -11.46 20.74 -5.00
CA GLN A 95 -11.42 21.95 -4.18
C GLN A 95 -10.78 23.13 -4.93
N LEU A 96 -9.63 22.91 -5.58
CA LEU A 96 -8.96 23.95 -6.38
C LEU A 96 -9.84 24.42 -7.55
N ALA A 97 -10.56 23.52 -8.20
CA ALA A 97 -11.48 23.87 -9.29
C ALA A 97 -12.65 24.75 -8.78
N ILE A 98 -13.19 24.46 -7.60
CA ILE A 98 -14.23 25.27 -6.96
C ILE A 98 -13.68 26.66 -6.58
N GLU A 99 -12.50 26.72 -5.97
CA GLU A 99 -11.87 27.98 -5.59
C GLU A 99 -11.57 28.88 -6.78
N ASN A 100 -11.08 28.31 -7.89
CA ASN A 100 -10.83 29.08 -9.11
C ASN A 100 -12.12 29.65 -9.70
N LYS A 101 -13.20 28.85 -9.78
CA LYS A 101 -14.52 29.36 -10.19
C LYS A 101 -15.04 30.49 -9.29
N LYS A 102 -14.81 30.39 -7.98
CA LYS A 102 -15.18 31.43 -7.02
C LYS A 102 -14.37 32.71 -7.25
N LYS A 103 -13.05 32.58 -7.47
CA LYS A 103 -12.16 33.71 -7.82
C LYS A 103 -12.61 34.38 -9.11
N ASP A 104 -12.95 33.63 -10.15
CA ASP A 104 -13.46 34.19 -11.42
C ASP A 104 -14.76 34.99 -11.22
N THR A 105 -15.64 34.48 -10.36
CA THR A 105 -16.90 35.17 -10.04
C THR A 105 -16.64 36.48 -9.30
N MET A 106 -15.72 36.47 -8.33
CA MET A 106 -15.32 37.68 -7.59
C MET A 106 -14.65 38.71 -8.51
N ILE A 107 -13.80 38.26 -9.45
CA ILE A 107 -13.17 39.15 -10.44
C ILE A 107 -14.24 39.83 -11.30
N LYS A 108 -15.24 39.09 -11.78
CA LYS A 108 -16.36 39.66 -12.55
C LYS A 108 -17.13 40.72 -11.74
N GLN A 109 -17.40 40.45 -10.47
CA GLN A 109 -18.07 41.42 -9.58
C GLN A 109 -17.24 42.68 -9.35
N LEU A 110 -15.92 42.53 -9.18
CA LEU A 110 -15.02 43.67 -9.00
C LEU A 110 -14.96 44.53 -10.26
N VAL A 111 -14.85 43.91 -11.43
CA VAL A 111 -14.89 44.61 -12.73
C VAL A 111 -16.18 45.41 -12.88
N GLN A 112 -17.32 44.82 -12.55
CA GLN A 112 -18.61 45.51 -12.59
C GLN A 112 -18.63 46.72 -11.64
N THR A 113 -18.14 46.54 -10.41
CA THR A 113 -18.08 47.60 -9.40
C THR A 113 -17.19 48.76 -9.85
N VAL A 114 -16.03 48.47 -10.43
CA VAL A 114 -15.12 49.49 -10.97
C VAL A 114 -15.75 50.25 -12.13
N ASN A 115 -16.46 49.57 -13.04
CA ASN A 115 -17.18 50.21 -14.13
C ASN A 115 -18.28 51.14 -13.59
N ASP A 116 -19.09 50.67 -12.64
CA ASP A 116 -20.16 51.46 -12.03
C ASP A 116 -19.61 52.70 -11.31
N LEU A 117 -18.49 52.57 -10.59
CA LEU A 117 -17.80 53.69 -9.95
C LEU A 117 -17.24 54.67 -10.97
N THR A 118 -16.64 54.19 -12.06
CA THR A 118 -16.11 55.04 -13.14
C THR A 118 -17.23 55.87 -13.78
N ILE A 119 -18.38 55.25 -14.04
CA ILE A 119 -19.57 55.95 -14.56
C ILE A 119 -20.05 57.01 -13.56
N LYS A 120 -20.10 56.69 -12.25
CA LYS A 120 -20.50 57.67 -11.22
C LYS A 120 -19.53 58.84 -11.13
N VAL A 121 -18.22 58.60 -11.15
CA VAL A 121 -17.20 59.66 -11.14
C VAL A 121 -17.35 60.56 -12.36
N ASN A 122 -17.54 60.00 -13.56
CA ASN A 122 -17.74 60.80 -14.77
C ASN A 122 -19.04 61.62 -14.73
N LYS A 123 -20.11 61.11 -14.11
CA LYS A 123 -21.36 61.85 -13.90
C LYS A 123 -21.22 62.98 -12.87
N LEU A 124 -20.34 62.81 -11.87
CA LEU A 124 -20.07 63.81 -10.82
C LEU A 124 -19.03 64.86 -11.26
N GLY A 125 -18.11 64.50 -12.16
CA GLY A 125 -17.13 65.40 -12.77
C GLY A 125 -17.66 66.18 -13.99
N GLY A 126 -18.92 65.95 -14.38
CA GLY A 126 -19.63 66.72 -15.40
C GLY A 126 -20.17 68.07 -14.89
N THR A 127 -19.28 68.89 -14.31
CA THR A 127 -19.39 70.36 -14.16
C THR A 127 -18.02 70.82 -13.66
N VAL A 128 -17.13 71.26 -14.55
CA VAL A 128 -16.96 72.64 -15.08
C VAL A 128 -16.30 72.51 -16.46
#